data_AF-A0A2G9NXU0-F1
#
_entry.id   AF-A0A2G9NXU0-F1
#
_cell.length_a   1.000
_cell.length_b   1.000
_cell.length_c   1.000
_cell.angle_alpha   90.00
_cell.angle_beta   90.00
_cell.angle_gamma   90.00
#
_symmetry.space_group_name_H-M   'P 1'
#
loop_
_entity.id
_entity.type
_entity.pdbx_description
1 polymer ?
#
loop_
_entity_poly.entity_id
_entity_poly.type
_entity_poly.pdbx_seq_one_letter_code
_entity_poly.pdbx_strand_id
1 'polypeptide(L)'
;MKRLVLGLVLLASLAFAACSDSDGGRVYGTKGFCQDPFKNRTDYCLDSQMLVEYYCSGTTIGECKAVQQTCPWVIQGSSCNDGACGIKLDTLVALPKPSPTPSPTPTAQPVLIEEGYTPQQERIEPVQTLPFWLAAAALAVLFVLGYRYSEKRALDRQTHAISEAFAPKKAKRKRRG
;
A
#
# COMPACT_ATOMS: atom_id res chain seq x y z
N MET A 1 20.00 5.63 -29.15
CA MET A 1 19.81 6.55 -28.00
C MET A 1 18.35 6.97 -27.80
N LYS A 2 17.62 7.50 -28.81
CA LYS A 2 16.21 7.95 -28.64
C LYS A 2 15.21 6.90 -28.11
N ARG A 3 15.35 5.61 -28.47
CA ARG A 3 14.46 4.53 -28.00
C ARG A 3 14.69 4.12 -26.53
N LEU A 4 15.87 4.43 -25.99
CA LEU A 4 16.30 4.05 -24.63
C LEU A 4 15.79 5.06 -23.59
N VAL A 5 15.81 6.36 -23.95
CA VAL A 5 15.22 7.44 -23.15
C VAL A 5 13.70 7.29 -23.05
N LEU A 6 13.03 6.90 -24.14
CA LEU A 6 11.58 6.67 -24.13
C LEU A 6 11.18 5.51 -23.20
N GLY A 7 11.98 4.45 -23.13
CA GLY A 7 11.75 3.31 -22.22
C GLY A 7 11.93 3.68 -20.74
N LEU A 8 12.95 4.50 -20.41
CA LEU A 8 13.18 4.98 -19.06
C LEU A 8 12.10 5.96 -18.57
N VAL A 9 11.61 6.84 -19.46
CA VAL A 9 10.50 7.77 -19.13
C VAL A 9 9.19 7.02 -18.88
N LEU A 10 8.91 5.95 -19.64
CA LEU A 10 7.74 5.10 -19.41
C LEU A 10 7.85 4.30 -18.09
N LEU A 11 9.03 3.76 -17.76
CA LEU A 11 9.23 3.02 -16.50
C LEU A 11 9.18 3.92 -15.26
N ALA A 12 9.69 5.15 -15.34
CA ALA A 12 9.59 6.12 -14.24
C ALA A 12 8.14 6.55 -13.95
N SER A 13 7.26 6.48 -14.95
CA SER A 13 5.84 6.85 -14.81
C SER A 13 5.03 5.80 -14.03
N LEU A 14 5.51 4.56 -13.89
CA LEU A 14 4.85 3.53 -13.08
C LEU A 14 5.14 3.65 -11.57
N ALA A 15 6.10 4.49 -11.16
CA ALA A 15 6.51 4.61 -9.77
C ALA A 15 5.59 5.49 -8.89
N PHE A 16 4.52 6.08 -9.44
CA PHE A 16 3.73 7.14 -8.79
C PHE A 16 2.23 6.87 -8.64
N ALA A 17 1.80 5.60 -8.67
CA ALA A 17 0.43 5.23 -8.30
C ALA A 17 0.36 4.59 -6.90
N ALA A 18 1.09 5.14 -5.94
CA ALA A 18 1.06 4.67 -4.56
C ALA A 18 -0.04 5.41 -3.78
N CYS A 19 -0.90 4.65 -3.12
CA CYS A 19 -1.80 5.18 -2.11
C CYS A 19 -1.03 5.25 -0.78
N SER A 20 -1.17 6.36 -0.06
CA SER A 20 -0.62 6.55 1.29
C SER A 20 -1.74 6.78 2.28
N ASP A 21 -1.66 6.11 3.42
CA ASP A 21 -2.65 6.15 4.49
C ASP A 21 -1.95 6.50 5.80
N SER A 22 -2.42 7.51 6.53
CA SER A 22 -1.68 8.05 7.68
C SER A 22 -1.78 7.20 8.95
N ASP A 23 -2.82 6.38 9.07
CA ASP A 23 -3.03 5.50 10.23
C ASP A 23 -2.84 4.02 9.90
N GLY A 24 -2.57 3.70 8.63
CA GLY A 24 -2.23 2.36 8.18
C GLY A 24 -3.42 1.45 7.92
N GLY A 25 -4.61 1.98 7.64
CA GLY A 25 -5.71 1.21 7.08
C GLY A 25 -7.06 1.63 7.62
N ARG A 26 -7.78 0.69 8.25
CA ARG A 26 -9.10 0.96 8.83
C ARG A 26 -8.96 1.13 10.34
N VAL A 27 -8.55 2.31 10.77
CA VAL A 27 -8.24 2.63 12.17
C VAL A 27 -9.20 3.69 12.70
N TYR A 28 -10.43 3.26 12.97
CA TYR A 28 -11.55 4.13 13.34
C TYR A 28 -11.34 4.99 14.59
N GLY A 29 -10.36 4.67 15.46
CA GLY A 29 -10.10 5.40 16.70
C GLY A 29 -9.17 6.60 16.55
N THR A 30 -8.58 6.81 15.38
CA THR A 30 -7.66 7.91 15.08
C THR A 30 -8.12 8.61 13.82
N LYS A 31 -8.10 9.93 13.79
CA LYS A 31 -8.40 10.66 12.57
C LYS A 31 -7.25 10.48 11.58
N GLY A 32 -7.53 9.83 10.46
CA GLY A 32 -6.60 9.61 9.38
C GLY A 32 -6.82 10.53 8.17
N PHE A 33 -5.89 10.42 7.24
CA PHE A 33 -6.02 10.90 5.87
C PHE A 33 -5.46 9.87 4.89
N CYS A 34 -6.17 9.73 3.79
CA CYS A 34 -5.76 8.91 2.66
C CYS A 34 -5.42 9.80 1.46
N GLN A 35 -4.29 9.52 0.84
CA GLN A 35 -3.80 10.21 -0.35
C GLN A 35 -3.59 9.21 -1.49
N ASP A 36 -4.26 9.45 -2.60
CA ASP A 36 -4.06 8.74 -3.87
C ASP A 36 -3.62 9.71 -4.98
N PRO A 37 -3.23 9.24 -6.18
CA PRO A 37 -2.76 10.11 -7.27
C PRO A 37 -3.76 11.16 -7.75
N PHE A 38 -5.05 11.01 -7.40
CA PHE A 38 -6.13 11.84 -7.89
C PHE A 38 -6.72 12.73 -6.78
N LYS A 39 -6.69 12.29 -5.52
CA LYS A 39 -7.45 12.89 -4.42
C LYS A 39 -6.73 12.72 -3.08
N ASN A 40 -6.92 13.73 -2.24
CA ASN A 40 -6.67 13.65 -0.80
C ASN A 40 -8.01 13.60 -0.08
N ARG A 41 -8.16 12.67 0.85
CA ARG A 41 -9.36 12.46 1.64
C ARG A 41 -8.98 12.38 3.12
N THR A 42 -9.81 12.94 3.98
CA THR A 42 -9.60 12.95 5.43
C THR A 42 -10.85 12.38 6.06
N ASP A 43 -10.67 11.61 7.11
CA ASP A 43 -11.78 11.00 7.82
C ASP A 43 -12.68 12.07 8.42
N TYR A 44 -13.97 11.81 8.40
CA TYR A 44 -14.95 12.75 8.89
C TYR A 44 -16.17 12.04 9.46
N CYS A 45 -16.83 12.70 10.40
CA CYS A 45 -18.09 12.24 10.94
C CYS A 45 -19.23 12.67 10.01
N LEU A 46 -19.96 11.69 9.49
CA LEU A 46 -21.20 11.98 8.76
C LEU A 46 -22.28 12.49 9.73
N ASP A 47 -22.31 11.92 10.93
CA ASP A 47 -23.10 12.35 12.07
C ASP A 47 -22.41 11.96 13.39
N SER A 48 -23.07 12.15 14.53
CA SER A 48 -22.50 11.84 15.86
C SER A 48 -22.23 10.36 16.12
N GLN A 49 -22.71 9.45 15.28
CA GLN A 49 -22.59 8.00 15.42
C GLN A 49 -21.88 7.34 14.24
N MET A 50 -21.85 7.97 13.07
CA MET A 50 -21.29 7.40 11.85
C MET A 50 -20.01 8.11 11.40
N LEU A 51 -18.93 7.33 11.31
CA LEU A 51 -17.64 7.70 10.76
C LEU A 51 -17.57 7.32 9.28
N VAL A 52 -17.04 8.21 8.45
CA VAL A 52 -16.58 7.90 7.10
C VAL A 52 -15.06 7.84 7.13
N GLU A 53 -14.55 6.63 7.03
CA GLU A 53 -13.12 6.30 7.01
C GLU A 53 -12.64 6.22 5.57
N TYR A 54 -11.53 6.88 5.26
CA TYR A 54 -10.80 6.75 4.02
C TYR A 54 -9.50 5.99 4.22
N TYR A 55 -9.32 4.90 3.47
CA TYR A 55 -8.17 4.02 3.65
C TYR A 55 -7.59 3.55 2.32
N CYS A 56 -6.31 3.17 2.33
CA CYS A 56 -5.67 2.55 1.18
C CYS A 56 -6.02 1.06 1.08
N SER A 57 -6.76 0.66 0.04
CA SER A 57 -7.05 -0.77 -0.17
C SER A 57 -5.87 -1.49 -0.82
N GLY A 58 -5.41 -2.58 -0.21
CA GLY A 58 -4.40 -3.46 -0.82
C GLY A 58 -4.89 -4.24 -2.05
N THR A 59 -6.19 -4.26 -2.32
CA THR A 59 -6.78 -5.03 -3.44
C THR A 59 -6.82 -4.27 -4.76
N THR A 60 -6.79 -2.93 -4.71
CA THR A 60 -6.81 -2.07 -5.90
C THR A 60 -5.60 -1.16 -5.81
N ILE A 61 -4.67 -1.28 -6.76
CA ILE A 61 -3.41 -0.55 -6.71
C ILE A 61 -3.70 0.95 -6.74
N GLY A 62 -3.43 1.62 -5.62
CA GLY A 62 -3.26 3.07 -5.59
C GLY A 62 -4.52 3.91 -5.43
N GLU A 63 -5.61 3.41 -4.85
CA GLU A 63 -6.85 4.19 -4.66
C GLU A 63 -7.29 4.28 -3.20
N CYS A 64 -7.71 5.48 -2.77
CA CYS A 64 -8.42 5.67 -1.52
C CYS A 64 -9.84 5.11 -1.63
N LYS A 65 -10.21 4.21 -0.72
CA LYS A 65 -11.58 3.70 -0.57
C LYS A 65 -12.23 4.34 0.64
N ALA A 66 -13.55 4.38 0.64
CA ALA A 66 -14.34 4.86 1.78
C ALA A 66 -15.12 3.70 2.39
N VAL A 67 -15.22 3.66 3.71
CA VAL A 67 -16.16 2.79 4.44
C VAL A 67 -16.90 3.61 5.49
N GLN A 68 -18.17 3.29 5.68
CA GLN A 68 -18.97 3.86 6.77
C GLN A 68 -18.94 2.90 7.96
N GLN A 69 -18.62 3.42 9.14
CA GLN A 69 -18.55 2.65 10.37
C GLN A 69 -19.35 3.34 11.47
N THR A 70 -20.21 2.59 12.15
CA THR A 70 -20.97 3.09 13.29
C THR A 70 -20.10 2.98 14.56
N CYS A 71 -19.75 4.12 15.17
CA CYS A 71 -18.86 4.18 16.33
C CYS A 71 -19.33 3.35 17.53
N PRO A 72 -20.62 3.35 17.92
CA PRO A 72 -21.14 2.45 18.95
C PRO A 72 -20.82 0.96 18.79
N TRP A 73 -20.51 0.51 17.56
CA TRP A 73 -20.11 -0.88 17.27
C TRP A 73 -18.60 -1.11 17.41
N VAL A 74 -17.80 -0.05 17.33
CA VAL A 74 -16.35 -0.10 17.55
C VAL A 74 -16.06 -0.05 19.04
N ILE A 75 -16.66 0.92 19.74
CA ILE A 75 -16.55 1.11 21.18
C ILE A 75 -17.95 1.40 21.72
N GLN A 76 -18.43 0.58 22.66
CA GLN A 76 -19.76 0.75 23.23
C GLN A 76 -19.88 2.13 23.91
N GLY A 77 -20.93 2.88 23.56
CA GLY A 77 -21.17 4.23 24.08
C GLY A 77 -20.27 5.32 23.49
N SER A 78 -19.47 5.02 22.45
CA SER A 78 -18.69 6.03 21.75
C SER A 78 -19.54 6.83 20.75
N SER A 79 -19.00 7.98 20.37
CA SER A 79 -19.54 8.86 19.34
C SER A 79 -18.45 9.18 18.33
N CYS A 80 -18.82 9.49 17.10
CA CYS A 80 -17.90 10.08 16.15
C CYS A 80 -17.63 11.54 16.55
N ASN A 81 -16.36 11.89 16.69
CA ASN A 81 -15.91 13.25 16.95
C ASN A 81 -14.63 13.53 16.15
N ASP A 82 -14.62 14.64 15.42
CA ASP A 82 -13.50 15.09 14.57
C ASP A 82 -12.93 14.02 13.61
N GLY A 83 -13.78 13.16 13.06
CA GLY A 83 -13.33 12.10 12.15
C GLY A 83 -12.70 10.90 12.85
N ALA A 84 -13.02 10.66 14.13
CA ALA A 84 -12.62 9.46 14.84
C ALA A 84 -13.74 8.99 15.81
N CYS A 85 -13.81 7.69 16.05
CA CYS A 85 -14.65 7.08 17.06
C CYS A 85 -13.97 7.13 18.44
N GLY A 86 -14.61 7.77 19.41
CA GLY A 86 -14.08 7.87 20.77
C GLY A 86 -15.16 8.08 21.83
N ILE A 87 -14.84 7.72 23.07
CA ILE A 87 -15.66 8.07 24.22
C ILE A 87 -15.29 9.49 24.62
N LYS A 88 -16.27 10.39 24.73
CA LYS A 88 -16.03 11.70 25.35
C LYS A 88 -15.64 11.47 26.82
N LEU A 89 -14.38 11.74 27.16
CA LEU A 89 -13.86 11.57 28.52
C LEU A 89 -14.65 12.39 29.55
N ASP A 90 -15.26 13.50 29.11
CA ASP A 90 -16.13 14.34 29.95
C ASP A 90 -17.30 13.54 30.55
N THR A 91 -17.76 12.48 29.87
CA THR A 91 -18.82 11.59 30.37
C THR A 91 -18.31 10.65 31.48
N LEU A 92 -17.03 10.31 31.49
CA LEU A 92 -16.43 9.43 32.52
C LEU A 92 -16.16 10.17 33.83
N VAL A 93 -16.10 11.51 33.80
CA VAL A 93 -15.88 12.35 35.00
C VAL A 93 -17.20 12.69 35.71
N ALA A 94 -18.35 12.50 35.05
CA ALA A 94 -19.66 12.60 35.69
C ALA A 94 -20.04 11.32 36.47
N LEU A 95 -19.07 10.50 36.88
CA LEU A 95 -19.32 9.55 37.96
C LEU A 95 -19.81 10.36 39.17
N PRO A 96 -21.01 10.08 39.70
CA PRO A 96 -21.52 10.80 40.84
C PRO A 96 -20.47 10.70 41.94
N LYS A 97 -20.00 11.87 42.41
CA LYS A 97 -19.19 11.99 43.62
C LYS A 97 -19.79 11.03 44.65
N PRO A 98 -19.01 10.06 45.18
CA PRO A 98 -19.57 9.02 46.04
C PRO A 98 -20.34 9.69 47.16
N SER A 99 -21.66 9.57 47.09
CA SER A 99 -22.53 9.90 48.21
C SER A 99 -22.10 9.01 49.36
N PRO A 100 -22.01 9.49 50.61
CA PRO A 100 -21.65 8.65 51.74
C PRO A 100 -22.66 7.51 51.88
N THR A 101 -22.31 6.33 51.37
CA THR A 101 -23.16 5.15 51.40
C THR A 101 -23.18 4.56 52.83
N PRO A 102 -24.36 4.37 53.44
CA PRO A 102 -24.51 3.57 54.64
C PRO A 102 -24.28 2.07 54.36
N SER A 103 -23.74 1.41 55.38
CA SER A 103 -23.35 -0.01 55.48
C SER A 103 -24.46 -1.02 55.08
N PRO A 104 -24.11 -2.27 54.71
CA PRO A 104 -24.82 -3.07 53.71
C PRO A 104 -25.93 -4.00 54.23
N THR A 105 -26.90 -4.27 53.36
CA THR A 105 -27.77 -5.47 53.42
C THR A 105 -27.38 -6.42 52.29
N PRO A 106 -27.07 -7.70 52.58
CA PRO A 106 -26.69 -8.67 51.57
C PRO A 106 -27.94 -9.23 50.87
N THR A 107 -28.00 -9.13 49.56
CA THR A 107 -28.88 -10.00 48.76
C THR A 107 -28.13 -10.37 47.49
N ALA A 108 -27.70 -11.63 47.48
CA ALA A 108 -27.07 -12.28 46.36
C ALA A 108 -28.09 -12.41 45.21
N GLN A 109 -27.68 -11.97 44.02
CA GLN A 109 -28.23 -12.47 42.77
C GLN A 109 -27.07 -12.85 41.85
N PRO A 110 -27.13 -14.03 41.20
CA PRO A 110 -26.14 -14.41 40.19
C PRO A 110 -26.41 -13.65 38.90
N VAL A 111 -25.50 -12.74 38.55
CA VAL A 111 -25.49 -12.05 37.26
C VAL A 111 -24.89 -12.98 36.23
N LEU A 112 -25.70 -13.31 35.22
CA LEU A 112 -25.30 -14.06 34.03
C LEU A 112 -24.25 -13.24 33.27
N ILE A 113 -23.03 -13.77 33.16
CA ILE A 113 -21.94 -13.15 32.39
C ILE A 113 -22.25 -13.40 30.91
N GLU A 114 -22.53 -12.34 30.16
CA GLU A 114 -22.64 -12.39 28.71
C GLU A 114 -21.22 -12.55 28.15
N GLU A 115 -20.94 -13.71 27.55
CA GLU A 115 -19.64 -14.03 26.99
C GLU A 115 -19.31 -13.06 25.84
N GLY A 116 -18.23 -12.30 26.04
CA GLY A 116 -17.73 -11.34 25.08
C GLY A 116 -17.41 -11.98 23.75
N TYR A 117 -18.12 -11.57 22.71
CA TYR A 117 -17.71 -11.75 21.33
C TYR A 117 -16.45 -10.90 21.11
N THR A 118 -15.27 -11.51 21.23
CA THR A 118 -14.04 -10.95 20.69
C THR A 118 -14.11 -11.07 19.17
N PRO A 119 -14.15 -9.95 18.41
CA PRO A 119 -13.96 -10.03 16.97
C PRO A 119 -12.59 -10.67 16.74
N GLN A 120 -12.57 -11.79 16.01
CA GLN A 120 -11.34 -12.39 15.54
C GLN A 120 -10.70 -11.39 14.58
N GLN A 121 -9.84 -10.52 15.13
CA GLN A 121 -8.93 -9.68 14.38
C GLN A 121 -8.01 -10.65 13.62
N GLU A 122 -8.35 -10.93 12.38
CA GLU A 122 -7.51 -11.71 11.48
C GLU A 122 -6.17 -11.00 11.40
N ARG A 123 -5.19 -11.54 12.13
CA ARG A 123 -3.81 -11.05 12.16
C ARG A 123 -3.25 -11.35 10.77
N ILE A 124 -3.46 -10.44 9.84
CA ILE A 124 -2.78 -10.45 8.56
C ILE A 124 -1.31 -10.28 8.90
N GLU A 125 -0.55 -11.38 8.85
CA GLU A 125 0.89 -11.30 9.00
C GLU A 125 1.43 -10.38 7.90
N PRO A 126 2.30 -9.42 8.23
CA PRO A 126 2.89 -8.55 7.24
C PRO A 126 3.60 -9.43 6.23
N VAL A 127 3.03 -9.55 5.03
CA VAL A 127 3.67 -10.22 3.91
C VAL A 127 5.02 -9.52 3.75
N GLN A 128 6.10 -10.24 4.03
CA GLN A 128 7.47 -9.76 3.83
C GLN A 128 7.67 -9.52 2.34
N THR A 129 7.24 -8.35 1.87
CA THR A 129 7.48 -7.92 0.51
C THR A 129 8.98 -7.65 0.42
N LEU A 130 9.64 -8.38 -0.49
CA LEU A 130 11.01 -8.05 -0.90
C LEU A 130 11.03 -6.56 -1.21
N PRO A 131 11.88 -5.79 -0.53
CA PRO A 131 11.72 -4.36 -0.56
C PRO A 131 12.05 -3.87 -1.97
N PHE A 132 11.19 -2.99 -2.49
CA PHE A 132 11.11 -2.66 -3.92
C PHE A 132 12.45 -2.27 -4.55
N TRP A 133 13.36 -1.69 -3.76
CA TRP A 133 14.71 -1.30 -4.17
C TRP A 133 15.59 -2.48 -4.59
N LEU A 134 15.42 -3.68 -4.02
CA LEU A 134 16.14 -4.88 -4.47
C LEU A 134 15.70 -5.33 -5.86
N ALA A 135 14.39 -5.33 -6.13
CA ALA A 135 13.84 -5.63 -7.45
C ALA A 135 14.30 -4.58 -8.48
N ALA A 136 14.28 -3.30 -8.11
CA ALA A 136 14.76 -2.22 -8.97
C ALA A 136 16.27 -2.34 -9.27
N ALA A 137 17.09 -2.67 -8.26
CA ALA A 137 18.53 -2.88 -8.43
C ALA A 137 18.82 -4.07 -9.35
N ALA A 138 18.13 -5.19 -9.17
CA ALA A 138 18.26 -6.36 -10.05
C ALA A 138 17.91 -6.03 -11.50
N LEU A 139 16.81 -5.30 -11.74
CA LEU A 139 16.43 -4.85 -13.08
C LEU A 139 17.45 -3.88 -13.68
N ALA A 140 18.00 -2.95 -12.89
CA ALA A 140 19.06 -2.04 -13.35
C ALA A 140 20.32 -2.80 -13.77
N VAL A 141 20.73 -3.82 -13.00
CA VAL A 141 21.87 -4.68 -13.35
C VAL A 141 21.61 -5.44 -14.66
N LEU A 142 20.45 -6.08 -14.79
CA LEU A 142 20.06 -6.79 -16.02
C LEU A 142 20.04 -5.84 -17.23
N PHE A 143 19.60 -4.61 -17.04
CA PHE A 143 19.57 -3.59 -18.08
C PHE A 143 20.98 -3.18 -18.52
N VAL A 144 21.90 -2.94 -17.58
CA VAL A 144 23.30 -2.63 -17.87
C VAL A 144 23.97 -3.80 -18.60
N LEU A 145 23.73 -5.04 -18.16
CA LEU A 145 24.27 -6.23 -18.82
C LEU A 145 23.71 -6.38 -20.24
N GLY A 146 22.40 -6.21 -20.42
CA GLY A 146 21.76 -6.22 -21.74
C GLY A 146 22.29 -5.13 -22.67
N TYR A 147 22.53 -3.93 -22.14
CA TYR A 147 23.13 -2.83 -22.88
C TYR A 147 24.54 -3.17 -23.35
N ARG A 148 25.42 -3.64 -22.46
CA ARG A 148 26.79 -4.05 -22.79
C ARG A 148 26.81 -5.18 -23.81
N TYR A 149 25.92 -6.16 -23.67
CA TYR A 149 25.78 -7.26 -24.64
C TYR A 149 25.37 -6.75 -26.03
N SER A 150 24.48 -5.75 -26.09
CA SER A 150 24.04 -5.15 -27.35
C SER A 150 25.16 -4.40 -28.09
N GLU A 151 26.01 -3.66 -27.36
CA GLU A 151 27.18 -2.98 -27.93
C GLU A 151 28.16 -3.98 -28.54
N LYS A 152 28.45 -5.07 -27.81
CA LYS A 152 29.34 -6.13 -28.30
C LYS A 152 28.81 -6.74 -29.60
N ARG A 153 27.51 -7.07 -29.66
CA ARG A 153 26.87 -7.58 -30.90
C ARG A 153 26.86 -6.56 -32.05
N ALA A 154 26.88 -5.26 -31.78
CA ALA A 154 26.97 -4.24 -32.83
C ALA A 154 28.39 -4.19 -33.42
N LEU A 155 29.40 -4.26 -32.56
CA LEU A 155 30.80 -4.32 -32.98
C LEU A 155 31.11 -5.59 -33.77
N ASP A 156 30.67 -6.76 -33.31
CA ASP A 156 30.87 -8.04 -34.01
C ASP A 156 30.26 -8.02 -35.42
N ARG A 157 29.10 -7.37 -35.60
CA ARG A 157 28.47 -7.21 -36.92
C ARG A 157 29.28 -6.31 -37.85
N GLN A 158 29.89 -5.24 -37.33
CA GLN A 158 30.79 -4.40 -38.13
C GLN A 158 32.05 -5.16 -38.53
N THR A 159 32.66 -5.90 -37.61
CA THR A 159 33.85 -6.71 -37.88
C THR A 159 33.57 -7.78 -38.94
N HIS A 160 32.42 -8.46 -38.86
CA HIS A 160 32.02 -9.45 -39.86
C HIS A 160 31.84 -8.82 -41.25
N ALA A 161 31.11 -7.70 -41.35
CA ALA A 161 30.89 -7.00 -42.61
C ALA A 161 32.20 -6.52 -43.27
N ILE A 162 33.16 -6.04 -42.46
CA ILE A 162 34.49 -5.66 -42.93
C ILE A 162 35.24 -6.88 -43.45
N SER A 163 35.23 -8.00 -42.70
CA SER A 163 35.92 -9.23 -43.12
C SER A 163 35.39 -9.79 -44.44
N GLU A 164 34.07 -9.70 -44.69
CA GLU A 164 33.46 -10.10 -45.96
C GLU A 164 33.83 -9.15 -47.11
N ALA A 165 33.94 -7.85 -46.85
CA ALA A 165 34.33 -6.87 -47.87
C ALA A 165 35.77 -7.05 -48.37
N PHE A 166 36.67 -7.51 -47.49
CA PHE A 166 38.08 -7.76 -47.83
C PHE A 166 38.37 -9.22 -48.22
N ALA A 167 37.38 -10.11 -48.21
CA ALA A 167 37.58 -11.50 -48.60
C ALA A 167 37.99 -11.59 -50.08
N PRO A 168 39.15 -12.19 -50.43
CA PRO A 168 39.59 -12.28 -51.80
C PRO A 168 38.57 -13.05 -52.62
N LYS A 169 38.02 -12.43 -53.67
CA LYS A 169 37.13 -13.10 -54.63
C LYS A 169 37.90 -14.27 -55.21
N LYS A 170 37.58 -15.50 -54.77
CA LYS A 170 38.14 -16.71 -55.34
C LYS A 170 37.84 -16.69 -56.83
N ALA A 171 38.87 -16.41 -57.63
CA ALA A 171 38.77 -16.42 -59.08
C ALA A 171 38.26 -17.82 -59.47
N LYS A 172 37.04 -17.89 -60.01
CA LYS A 172 36.50 -19.14 -60.58
C LYS A 172 37.41 -19.51 -61.74
N ARG A 173 38.42 -20.34 -61.46
CA ARG A 173 39.28 -20.95 -62.47
C ARG A 173 38.40 -21.90 -63.27
N LYS A 174 37.87 -21.39 -64.38
CA LYS A 174 37.07 -22.12 -65.36
C LYS A 174 37.98 -23.23 -65.93
N ARG A 175 37.92 -24.44 -65.36
CA ARG A 175 38.51 -25.64 -65.97
C ARG A 175 37.72 -25.89 -67.24
N ARG A 176 38.26 -25.45 -68.37
CA ARG A 176 37.92 -26.02 -69.69
C ARG A 176 38.74 -27.29 -69.83
N GLY A 177 38.06 -28.42 -69.77
CA GLY A 177 38.50 -29.73 -70.17
C GLY A 177 37.30 -30.37 -70.84
#